data_AF-A0A1Q9A8D0-F1
#
_entry.id   AF-A0A1Q9A8D0-F1
#
_cell.length_a   1.000
_cell.length_b   1.000
_cell.length_c   1.000
_cell.angle_alpha   90.00
_cell.angle_beta   90.00
_cell.angle_gamma   90.00
#
_symmetry.space_group_name_H-M   'P 1'
#
loop_
_entity.id
_entity.type
_entity.pdbx_description
1 polymer ?
#
loop_
_entity_poly.entity_id
_entity_poly.type
_entity_poly.pdbx_seq_one_letter_code
_entity_poly.pdbx_strand_id
1 'polypeptide(L)'
;MAERQKIALIAHDKMKDEMAAFARRHQTYLAGWQIVATGTTGGRVQEACPTLDVIRMKSGPLGGDQQIGAMIAQEEVAMLIFFVDPLTPMPHDVDVKALMRLAILYDTPMALNRATADRLLPVIAE
;
A
#
# COMPACT_ATOMS: atom_id res chain seq x y z
N MET A 1 -9.49 18.67 13.79
CA MET A 1 -9.42 18.25 12.38
C MET A 1 -9.72 16.77 12.36
N ALA A 2 -10.62 16.30 11.49
CA ALA A 2 -10.87 14.85 11.38
C ALA A 2 -9.56 14.14 11.00
N GLU A 3 -9.29 13.00 11.62
CA GLU A 3 -8.10 12.20 11.31
C GLU A 3 -8.21 11.68 9.87
N ARG A 4 -7.18 11.89 9.05
CA ARG A 4 -7.17 11.36 7.67
C ARG A 4 -7.13 9.85 7.73
N GLN A 5 -7.98 9.18 6.97
CA GLN A 5 -7.91 7.73 6.82
C GLN A 5 -6.58 7.32 6.18
N LYS A 6 -6.07 6.14 6.57
CA LYS A 6 -4.79 5.64 6.07
C LYS A 6 -4.97 4.72 4.87
N ILE A 7 -4.12 4.88 3.87
CA ILE A 7 -3.98 3.96 2.73
C ILE A 7 -2.62 3.27 2.78
N ALA A 8 -2.60 1.96 2.64
CA ALA A 8 -1.38 1.17 2.60
C ALA A 8 -0.88 0.98 1.16
N LEU A 9 0.37 1.36 0.88
CA LEU A 9 1.03 1.14 -0.41
C LEU A 9 2.23 0.20 -0.28
N ILE A 10 2.16 -0.94 -0.97
CA ILE A 10 3.20 -1.97 -0.96
C ILE A 10 3.50 -2.41 -2.39
N ALA A 11 4.77 -2.64 -2.71
CA ALA A 11 5.15 -3.18 -4.00
C ALA A 11 6.34 -4.14 -3.87
N HIS A 12 6.25 -5.30 -4.53
CA HIS A 12 7.42 -6.13 -4.80
C HIS A 12 8.48 -5.35 -5.59
N ASP A 13 9.75 -5.77 -5.53
CA ASP A 13 10.87 -4.99 -6.09
C ASP A 13 10.67 -4.60 -7.56
N LYS A 14 10.24 -5.53 -8.41
CA LYS A 14 9.96 -5.27 -9.83
C LYS A 14 8.74 -4.37 -10.08
N MET A 15 7.91 -4.14 -9.07
CA MET A 15 6.67 -3.37 -9.16
C MET A 15 6.79 -1.95 -8.57
N LYS A 16 7.95 -1.59 -8.00
CA LYS A 16 8.14 -0.29 -7.33
C LYS A 16 8.08 0.89 -8.29
N ASP A 17 8.63 0.74 -9.49
CA ASP A 17 8.55 1.80 -10.51
C ASP A 17 7.10 1.98 -10.99
N GLU A 18 6.33 0.89 -11.09
CA GLU A 18 4.90 0.95 -11.38
C GLU A 18 4.11 1.61 -10.25
N MET A 19 4.43 1.32 -8.99
CA MET A 19 3.84 2.01 -7.83
C MET A 19 4.14 3.51 -7.83
N ALA A 20 5.37 3.92 -8.15
CA ALA A 20 5.73 5.34 -8.27
C ALA A 20 4.97 6.02 -9.42
N ALA A 21 4.80 5.34 -10.55
CA ALA A 21 4.01 5.85 -11.68
C ALA A 21 2.52 5.96 -11.33
N PHE A 22 1.97 4.98 -10.61
CA PHE A 22 0.61 5.01 -10.08
C PHE A 22 0.42 6.18 -9.13
N ALA A 23 1.35 6.39 -8.19
CA ALA A 23 1.29 7.50 -7.23
C ALA A 23 1.27 8.87 -7.93
N ARG A 24 2.12 9.07 -8.95
CA ARG A 24 2.09 10.31 -9.74
C ARG A 24 0.78 10.51 -10.48
N ARG A 25 0.26 9.46 -11.09
CA ARG A 25 -1.00 9.52 -11.86
C ARG A 25 -2.19 9.90 -10.98
N HIS A 26 -2.21 9.39 -9.74
CA HIS A 26 -3.32 9.56 -8.80
C HIS A 26 -2.96 10.48 -7.62
N GLN A 27 -1.97 11.36 -7.80
CA GLN A 27 -1.45 12.20 -6.72
C GLN A 27 -2.56 13.04 -6.07
N THR A 28 -3.51 13.55 -6.87
CA THR A 28 -4.67 14.32 -6.37
C THR A 28 -5.53 13.50 -5.42
N TYR A 29 -5.85 12.25 -5.76
CA TYR A 29 -6.61 11.36 -4.88
C TYR A 29 -5.81 10.99 -3.63
N LEU A 30 -4.54 10.62 -3.81
CA LEU A 30 -3.66 10.23 -2.71
C LEU A 30 -3.39 11.37 -1.71
N ALA A 31 -3.47 12.64 -2.12
CA ALA A 31 -3.27 13.79 -1.24
C ALA A 31 -4.34 13.90 -0.13
N GLY A 32 -5.49 13.23 -0.28
CA GLY A 32 -6.52 13.14 0.75
C GLY A 32 -6.21 12.15 1.88
N TRP A 33 -5.23 11.27 1.68
CA TRP A 33 -4.92 10.16 2.58
C TRP A 33 -3.65 10.41 3.39
N GLN A 34 -3.53 9.72 4.53
CA GLN A 34 -2.23 9.45 5.13
C GLN A 34 -1.69 8.13 4.56
N ILE A 35 -0.54 8.16 3.91
CA ILE A 35 0.01 6.99 3.23
C ILE A 35 0.92 6.23 4.19
N VAL A 36 0.65 4.94 4.40
CA VAL A 36 1.59 4.04 5.08
C VAL A 36 2.20 3.10 4.05
N ALA A 37 3.53 3.01 3.99
CA ALA A 37 4.19 2.24 2.94
C ALA A 37 5.41 1.49 3.48
N THR A 38 5.68 0.30 2.95
CA THR A 38 6.90 -0.44 3.29
C THR A 38 8.15 0.31 2.83
N GLY A 39 9.25 0.14 3.55
CA GLY A 39 10.41 1.05 3.51
C GLY A 39 10.84 1.53 2.13
N THR A 40 11.13 0.63 1.20
CA THR A 40 11.60 1.00 -0.15
C THR A 40 10.46 1.51 -1.04
N THR A 41 9.24 0.97 -0.90
CA THR A 41 8.05 1.44 -1.62
C THR A 41 7.74 2.89 -1.27
N GLY A 42 7.70 3.21 0.02
CA GLY A 42 7.45 4.57 0.50
C GLY A 42 8.52 5.56 0.05
N GLY A 43 9.79 5.13 -0.03
CA GLY A 43 10.86 5.95 -0.60
C GLY A 43 10.59 6.33 -2.06
N ARG A 44 10.24 5.35 -2.91
CA ARG A 44 9.93 5.60 -4.34
C ARG A 44 8.69 6.47 -4.54
N VAL A 45 7.68 6.31 -3.69
CA VAL A 45 6.47 7.17 -3.72
C VAL A 45 6.81 8.60 -3.34
N GLN A 46 7.58 8.82 -2.26
CA GLN A 46 7.97 10.16 -1.82
C GLN A 46 8.87 10.88 -2.84
N GLU A 47 9.83 10.16 -3.44
CA GLU A 47 10.68 10.69 -4.51
C GLU A 47 9.85 11.14 -5.72
N ALA A 48 8.85 10.35 -6.09
CA ALA A 48 7.99 10.63 -7.23
C ALA A 48 6.96 11.75 -6.95
N CYS A 49 6.49 11.86 -5.70
CA CYS A 49 5.46 12.79 -5.27
C CYS A 49 5.84 13.43 -3.91
N PRO A 50 6.70 14.46 -3.88
CA PRO A 50 7.24 15.02 -2.64
C PRO A 50 6.21 15.64 -1.69
N THR A 51 5.00 15.96 -2.18
CA THR A 51 3.94 16.59 -1.39
C THR A 51 3.03 15.59 -0.69
N LEU A 52 3.16 14.29 -0.95
CA LEU A 52 2.35 13.26 -0.28
C LEU A 52 2.86 13.02 1.15
N ASP A 53 1.93 12.76 2.06
CA ASP A 53 2.22 12.41 3.46
C ASP A 53 2.47 10.90 3.57
N VAL A 54 3.74 10.48 3.50
CA VAL A 54 4.13 9.06 3.53
C VAL A 54 4.87 8.71 4.83
N ILE A 55 4.26 7.82 5.61
CA ILE A 55 4.89 7.15 6.75
C ILE A 55 5.56 5.86 6.25
N ARG A 56 6.89 5.79 6.40
CA ARG A 56 7.68 4.62 6.01
C ARG A 56 7.75 3.61 7.14
N MET A 57 7.20 2.42 6.89
CA MET A 57 7.36 1.24 7.72
C MET A 57 8.70 0.54 7.42
N LYS A 58 9.00 -0.56 8.13
CA LYS A 58 10.11 -1.44 7.75
C LYS A 58 9.90 -1.99 6.33
N SER A 59 10.95 -2.52 5.72
CA SER A 59 10.78 -3.29 4.48
C SER A 59 9.96 -4.55 4.77
N GLY A 60 9.26 -5.08 3.77
CA GLY A 60 8.47 -6.32 3.90
C GLY A 60 9.27 -7.46 4.57
N PRO A 61 10.47 -7.83 4.04
CA PRO A 61 11.33 -8.87 4.63
C PRO A 61 11.79 -8.61 6.07
N LEU A 62 11.71 -7.38 6.55
CA LEU A 62 12.10 -6.98 7.91
C LEU A 62 10.87 -6.73 8.80
N GLY A 63 9.70 -7.24 8.42
CA GLY A 63 8.46 -7.16 9.20
C GLY A 63 7.53 -6.01 8.85
N GLY A 64 7.79 -5.25 7.78
CA GLY A 64 6.92 -4.16 7.33
C GLY A 64 5.51 -4.63 6.98
N ASP A 65 5.37 -5.83 6.41
CA ASP A 65 4.07 -6.40 6.06
C ASP A 65 3.26 -6.74 7.31
N GLN A 66 3.92 -7.17 8.39
CA GLN A 66 3.28 -7.44 9.68
C GLN A 66 2.88 -6.15 10.40
N GLN A 67 3.66 -5.07 10.27
CA GLN A 67 3.26 -3.76 10.80
C GLN A 67 1.96 -3.29 10.14
N ILE A 68 1.87 -3.35 8.82
CA ILE A 68 0.65 -2.97 8.09
C ILE A 68 -0.50 -3.94 8.39
N GLY A 69 -0.22 -5.25 8.51
CA GLY A 69 -1.21 -6.24 8.91
C GLY A 69 -1.81 -5.95 10.30
N ALA A 70 -0.98 -5.52 11.26
CA ALA A 70 -1.47 -5.11 12.58
C ALA A 70 -2.39 -3.88 12.48
N MET A 71 -2.04 -2.90 11.64
CA MET A 71 -2.88 -1.71 11.40
C MET A 71 -4.21 -2.07 10.74
N ILE A 72 -4.23 -3.02 9.81
CA ILE A 72 -5.48 -3.57 9.24
C ILE A 72 -6.34 -4.19 10.33
N ALA A 73 -5.77 -5.02 11.20
CA ALA A 73 -6.50 -5.66 12.29
C ALA A 73 -7.02 -4.67 13.36
N GLN A 74 -6.45 -3.47 13.41
CA GLN A 74 -6.87 -2.35 14.26
C GLN A 74 -7.81 -1.37 13.53
N GLU A 75 -8.23 -1.69 12.29
CA GLU A 75 -9.08 -0.84 11.45
C GLU A 75 -8.47 0.55 11.14
N GLU A 76 -7.16 0.67 11.26
CA GLU A 76 -6.45 1.93 11.00
C GLU A 76 -6.14 2.15 9.52
N VAL A 77 -6.13 1.08 8.72
CA VAL A 77 -5.90 1.10 7.27
C VAL A 77 -7.22 0.84 6.57
N ALA A 78 -7.71 1.84 5.83
CA ALA A 78 -8.99 1.77 5.12
C ALA A 78 -8.87 1.15 3.71
N MET A 79 -7.66 1.08 3.15
CA MET A 79 -7.42 0.47 1.84
C MET A 79 -5.99 -0.06 1.74
N LEU A 80 -5.82 -1.23 1.10
CA LEU A 80 -4.53 -1.81 0.75
C LEU A 80 -4.33 -1.83 -0.77
N ILE A 81 -3.30 -1.15 -1.26
CA ILE A 81 -2.79 -1.31 -2.63
C ILE A 81 -1.45 -2.03 -2.56
N PHE A 82 -1.43 -3.27 -3.02
CA PHE A 82 -0.24 -4.10 -3.05
C PHE A 82 0.05 -4.56 -4.48
N PHE A 83 1.05 -3.98 -5.15
CA PHE A 83 1.50 -4.48 -6.44
C PHE A 83 2.42 -5.71 -6.26
N VAL A 84 1.82 -6.88 -6.45
CA VAL A 84 2.45 -8.18 -6.35
C VAL A 84 3.12 -8.53 -7.67
N ASP A 85 4.40 -8.91 -7.60
CA ASP A 85 5.09 -9.62 -8.68
C ASP A 85 4.72 -11.12 -8.64
N PRO A 86 4.00 -11.64 -9.65
CA PRO A 86 3.54 -13.03 -9.65
C PRO A 86 4.59 -14.02 -10.19
N LEU A 87 5.74 -13.55 -10.69
CA LEU A 87 6.74 -14.37 -11.38
C LEU A 87 8.01 -14.60 -10.55
N THR A 88 8.18 -13.88 -9.44
CA THR A 88 9.37 -13.99 -8.59
C THR A 88 9.01 -14.61 -7.24
N PRO A 89 9.67 -15.70 -6.82
CA PRO A 89 9.48 -16.24 -5.47
C PRO A 89 10.03 -15.27 -4.43
N MET A 90 9.23 -14.96 -3.42
CA MET A 90 9.62 -14.05 -2.34
C MET A 90 10.06 -14.83 -1.09
N PRO A 91 11.21 -14.50 -0.47
CA PRO A 91 11.62 -15.11 0.80
C PRO A 91 10.61 -14.91 1.94
N HIS A 92 9.77 -13.88 1.83
CA HIS A 92 8.73 -13.48 2.77
C HIS A 92 7.32 -13.74 2.20
N ASP A 93 7.14 -14.72 1.30
CA ASP A 93 5.84 -15.06 0.71
C ASP A 93 4.77 -15.46 1.76
N VAL A 94 5.21 -16.00 2.91
CA VAL A 94 4.34 -16.27 4.05
C VAL A 94 3.76 -14.97 4.64
N ASP A 95 4.57 -13.91 4.73
CA ASP A 95 4.13 -12.60 5.22
C ASP A 95 3.15 -11.95 4.25
N VAL A 96 3.39 -12.07 2.93
CA VAL A 96 2.46 -11.61 1.88
C VAL A 96 1.08 -12.27 2.03
N LYS A 97 1.05 -13.60 2.17
CA LYS A 97 -0.18 -14.37 2.38
C LYS A 97 -0.86 -14.00 3.70
N ALA A 98 -0.10 -13.77 4.76
CA ALA A 98 -0.63 -13.37 6.06
C ALA A 98 -1.29 -11.98 6.00
N LEU A 99 -0.68 -11.02 5.31
CA LEU A 99 -1.23 -9.69 5.08
C LEU A 99 -2.54 -9.77 4.27
N MET A 100 -2.53 -10.49 3.14
CA MET A 100 -3.73 -10.69 2.32
C MET A 100 -4.87 -11.35 3.11
N ARG A 101 -4.54 -12.35 3.94
CA ARG A 101 -5.51 -13.02 4.82
C ARG A 101 -6.14 -12.03 5.81
N LEU A 102 -5.36 -11.11 6.38
CA LEU A 102 -5.89 -10.08 7.27
C LEU A 102 -6.80 -9.10 6.52
N ALA A 103 -6.40 -8.62 5.34
CA ALA A 103 -7.25 -7.75 4.53
C ALA A 103 -8.61 -8.42 4.20
N ILE A 104 -8.60 -9.72 3.87
CA ILE A 104 -9.83 -10.50 3.63
C ILE A 104 -10.67 -10.62 4.92
N LEU A 105 -10.04 -10.94 6.05
CA LEU A 105 -10.74 -11.16 7.32
C LEU A 105 -11.47 -9.91 7.82
N TYR A 106 -10.87 -8.74 7.64
CA TYR A 106 -11.39 -7.45 8.08
C TYR A 106 -12.13 -6.69 6.96
N ASP A 107 -12.45 -7.37 5.86
CA ASP A 107 -13.15 -6.82 4.70
C ASP A 107 -12.55 -5.50 4.17
N THR A 108 -11.22 -5.39 4.23
CA THR A 108 -10.49 -4.21 3.80
C THR A 108 -10.37 -4.18 2.28
N PRO A 109 -10.82 -3.09 1.61
CA PRO A 109 -10.63 -2.92 0.17
C PRO A 109 -9.18 -3.14 -0.25
N MET A 110 -8.97 -4.09 -1.15
CA MET A 110 -7.63 -4.52 -1.54
C MET A 110 -7.46 -4.57 -3.06
N ALA A 111 -6.39 -3.95 -3.56
CA ALA A 111 -5.97 -4.03 -4.95
C ALA A 111 -4.59 -4.71 -5.05
N LEU A 112 -4.53 -5.87 -5.74
CA LEU A 112 -3.30 -6.65 -5.90
C LEU A 112 -2.55 -6.38 -7.22
N ASN A 113 -3.08 -5.48 -8.03
CA ASN A 113 -2.53 -5.08 -9.32
C ASN A 113 -3.00 -3.66 -9.67
N ARG A 114 -2.36 -3.06 -10.69
CA ARG A 114 -2.69 -1.71 -11.14
C ARG A 114 -4.13 -1.56 -11.64
N ALA A 115 -4.64 -2.53 -12.40
CA ALA A 115 -5.95 -2.43 -13.01
C ALA A 115 -7.09 -2.36 -11.98
N THR A 116 -6.95 -3.05 -10.85
CA THR A 116 -7.86 -2.94 -9.70
C THR A 116 -7.64 -1.62 -8.98
N ALA A 117 -6.40 -1.22 -8.73
CA ALA A 117 -6.08 0.03 -8.01
C ALA A 117 -6.60 1.28 -8.74
N ASP A 118 -6.43 1.33 -10.07
CA ASP A 118 -6.91 2.43 -10.93
C ASP A 118 -8.44 2.61 -10.84
N ARG A 119 -9.19 1.53 -10.54
CA ARG A 119 -10.66 1.58 -10.39
C ARG A 119 -11.10 1.80 -8.94
N LEU A 120 -10.34 1.28 -7.98
CA LEU A 120 -10.70 1.28 -6.57
C LEU A 120 -10.43 2.64 -5.91
N LEU A 121 -9.28 3.25 -6.18
CA LEU A 121 -8.85 4.49 -5.52
C LEU A 121 -9.83 5.67 -5.75
N PRO A 122 -10.34 5.93 -6.98
CA PRO A 122 -11.26 7.04 -7.19
C PRO A 122 -12.60 6.88 -6.45
N VAL A 123 -13.10 5.65 -6.32
CA VAL A 123 -14.44 5.37 -5.75
C VAL A 123 -14.48 5.55 -4.23
N ILE A 124 -13.37 5.30 -3.55
CA ILE A 124 -13.28 5.36 -2.08
C ILE A 124 -12.78 6.74 -1.60
N ALA A 125 -12.29 7.58 -2.52
CA ALA A 125 -11.88 8.95 -2.23
C ALA A 125 -13.02 9.99 -2.33
N GLU A 126 -14.22 9.56 -2.73
CA GLU A 126 -15.47 10.33 -2.73
C GLU A 126 -16.30 10.04 -1.47
#